data_AF-A0A2N4Z2P6-F1
#
_entry.id   AF-A0A2N4Z2P6-F1
#
_cell.length_a   1.000
_cell.length_b   1.000
_cell.length_c   1.000
_cell.angle_alpha   90.00
_cell.angle_beta   90.00
_cell.angle_gamma   90.00
#
_symmetry.space_group_name_H-M   'P 1'
#
loop_
_entity.id
_entity.type
_entity.pdbx_description
1 polymer ?
#
loop_
_entity_poly.entity_id
_entity_poly.type
_entity_poly.pdbx_seq_one_letter_code
_entity_poly.pdbx_strand_id
1 'polypeptide(L)'
;MTADQIIEGILGKEGGYVNNPNDKGGPTRWGITQTTARAYGYSGDMKALPRDTAKAIYLSQYWTEPKFDRIAELSPVIAQELCDTGVNMGPRVASTFLQRWLSALNMQGKLYPDLKPDGAI
;
A
#
# COMPACT_ATOMS: atom_id res chain seq x y z
N MET A 1 0.88 -5.83 14.92
CA MET A 1 1.65 -4.61 14.61
C MET A 1 0.69 -3.51 14.20
N THR A 2 1.00 -2.24 14.45
CA THR A 2 0.21 -1.11 13.91
C THR A 2 0.56 -0.87 12.45
N ALA A 3 -0.30 -0.17 11.69
CA ALA A 3 0.00 0.25 10.31
C ALA A 3 1.35 0.96 10.21
N ASP A 4 1.62 1.83 11.18
CA ASP A 4 2.89 2.52 11.35
C ASP A 4 4.07 1.55 11.42
N GLN A 5 3.99 0.48 12.21
CA GLN A 5 5.08 -0.49 12.34
C GLN A 5 5.38 -1.24 11.03
N ILE A 6 4.34 -1.53 10.22
CA ILE A 6 4.52 -2.15 8.91
C ILE A 6 5.19 -1.18 7.95
N ILE A 7 4.67 0.04 7.86
CA ILE A 7 5.23 1.07 6.96
C ILE A 7 6.66 1.45 7.35
N GLU A 8 6.98 1.49 8.64
CA GLU A 8 8.36 1.70 9.12
C GLU A 8 9.31 0.57 8.69
N GLY A 9 8.83 -0.67 8.62
CA GLY A 9 9.59 -1.80 8.08
C GLY A 9 9.88 -1.65 6.59
N ILE A 10 8.92 -1.11 5.84
CA ILE A 10 9.00 -0.94 4.37
C ILE A 10 9.88 0.24 3.98
N LEU A 11 9.77 1.38 4.68
CA LEU A 11 10.58 2.58 4.41
C LEU A 11 12.09 2.35 4.57
N GLY A 12 12.48 1.25 5.22
CA GLY A 12 13.87 0.91 5.48
C GLY A 12 14.57 1.95 6.37
N LYS A 13 15.82 1.65 6.72
CA LYS A 13 16.71 2.58 7.43
C LYS A 13 17.51 3.48 6.48
N GLU A 14 17.71 3.05 5.24
CA GLU A 14 18.45 3.77 4.20
C GLU A 14 17.54 4.08 3.02
N GLY A 15 17.28 5.37 2.79
CA GLY A 15 16.42 5.86 1.71
C GLY A 15 16.99 7.12 1.08
N GLY A 16 18.27 7.04 0.72
CA GLY A 16 18.99 8.09 0.01
C GLY A 16 18.30 8.50 -1.29
N TYR A 17 18.64 9.68 -1.77
CA TYR A 17 18.20 10.14 -3.08
C TYR A 17 18.91 9.36 -4.18
N VAL A 18 18.14 8.85 -5.14
CA VAL A 18 18.64 8.19 -6.35
C VAL A 18 17.99 8.85 -7.56
N ASN A 19 18.79 9.18 -8.56
CA ASN A 19 18.29 9.65 -9.84
C ASN A 19 19.16 9.03 -10.94
N ASN A 20 18.75 7.85 -11.38
CA ASN A 20 19.42 7.13 -12.45
C ASN A 20 18.78 7.56 -13.78
N PRO A 21 19.54 8.16 -14.72
CA PRO A 21 19.00 8.63 -16.00
C PRO A 21 18.46 7.51 -16.90
N ASN A 22 18.83 6.25 -16.64
CA ASN A 22 18.29 5.09 -17.37
C ASN A 22 17.01 4.51 -16.73
N ASP A 23 16.61 5.03 -15.56
CA ASP A 23 15.49 4.48 -14.81
C ASP A 23 14.20 5.27 -15.08
N LYS A 24 13.12 4.53 -15.40
CA LYS A 24 11.84 5.14 -15.81
C LYS A 24 11.15 5.87 -14.65
N GLY A 25 11.50 5.53 -13.41
CA GLY A 25 10.91 6.14 -12.20
C GLY A 25 11.37 7.58 -11.92
N GLY A 26 12.46 8.02 -12.54
CA GLY A 26 13.03 9.35 -12.30
C GLY A 26 13.54 9.54 -10.87
N PRO A 27 13.68 10.80 -10.40
CA PRO A 27 14.20 11.10 -9.07
C PRO A 27 13.37 10.43 -7.97
N THR A 28 14.05 9.65 -7.13
CA THR A 28 13.42 8.83 -6.07
C THR A 28 14.13 9.07 -4.74
N ARG A 29 13.37 9.18 -3.65
CA ARG A 29 13.89 9.22 -2.29
C ARG A 29 12.95 8.49 -1.36
N TRP A 30 13.47 7.73 -0.39
CA TRP A 30 12.65 6.89 0.51
C TRP A 30 11.75 5.90 -0.23
N GLY A 31 12.13 5.44 -1.43
CA GLY A 31 11.27 4.60 -2.28
C GLY A 31 10.12 5.33 -2.98
N ILE A 32 9.96 6.64 -2.76
CA ILE A 32 8.94 7.47 -3.40
C ILE A 32 9.52 8.14 -4.65
N THR A 33 8.93 7.86 -5.81
CA THR A 33 9.27 8.53 -7.08
C THR A 33 8.78 9.97 -7.09
N GLN A 34 9.37 10.82 -7.93
CA GLN A 34 8.91 12.20 -8.10
C GLN A 34 7.44 12.27 -8.53
N THR A 35 7.02 11.43 -9.48
CA THR A 35 5.62 11.38 -9.94
C THR A 35 4.68 11.10 -8.79
N THR A 36 5.01 10.09 -7.97
CA THR A 36 4.26 9.76 -6.76
C THR A 36 4.25 10.93 -5.78
N ALA A 37 5.41 11.50 -5.43
CA ALA A 37 5.48 12.62 -4.50
C ALA A 37 4.61 13.81 -4.93
N ARG A 38 4.60 14.12 -6.23
CA ARG A 38 3.77 15.18 -6.83
C ARG A 38 2.29 14.86 -6.76
N ALA A 39 1.88 13.62 -7.00
CA ALA A 39 0.48 13.18 -6.85
C ALA A 39 -0.03 13.35 -5.41
N TYR A 40 0.86 13.23 -4.43
CA TYR A 40 0.57 13.46 -3.01
C TYR A 40 0.85 14.90 -2.54
N GLY A 41 0.99 15.85 -3.47
CA GLY A 41 1.09 17.27 -3.16
C GLY A 41 2.48 17.76 -2.73
N TYR A 42 3.50 16.90 -2.67
CA TYR A 42 4.86 17.35 -2.43
C TYR A 42 5.45 17.95 -3.71
N SER A 43 5.69 19.26 -3.72
CA SER A 43 6.24 20.01 -4.86
C SER A 43 7.72 20.38 -4.73
N GLY A 44 8.34 20.13 -3.57
CA GLY A 44 9.74 20.46 -3.30
C GLY A 44 10.75 19.60 -4.05
N ASP A 45 12.04 19.93 -3.89
CA ASP A 45 13.15 19.13 -4.43
C ASP A 45 13.13 17.71 -3.84
N MET A 46 13.13 16.67 -4.67
CA MET A 46 13.15 15.28 -4.22
C MET A 46 14.35 14.95 -3.32
N LYS A 47 15.48 15.65 -3.46
CA LYS A 47 16.62 15.54 -2.52
C LYS A 47 16.29 16.00 -1.10
N ALA A 48 15.25 16.82 -0.95
CA ALA A 48 14.76 17.37 0.31
C ALA A 48 13.44 16.74 0.76
N LEU A 49 12.94 15.68 0.09
CA LEU A 49 11.70 15.00 0.50
C LEU A 49 11.82 14.51 1.96
N PRO A 50 11.01 15.03 2.90
CA PRO A 50 11.06 14.62 4.30
C PRO A 50 10.64 13.16 4.46
N ARG A 51 11.27 12.45 5.40
CA ARG A 51 10.92 11.05 5.71
C ARG A 51 9.47 10.93 6.16
N ASP A 52 8.98 11.86 6.98
CA ASP A 52 7.60 11.86 7.45
C ASP A 52 6.59 12.07 6.31
N THR A 53 6.95 12.89 5.31
CA THR A 53 6.15 13.01 4.09
C THR A 53 6.12 11.69 3.32
N ALA A 54 7.27 11.03 3.14
CA ALA A 54 7.30 9.72 2.50
C ALA A 54 6.46 8.67 3.27
N LYS A 55 6.54 8.67 4.61
CA LYS A 55 5.71 7.82 5.46
C LYS A 55 4.23 8.07 5.29
N ALA A 56 3.80 9.34 5.28
CA ALA A 56 2.40 9.69 5.05
C ALA A 56 1.92 9.21 3.67
N ILE A 57 2.77 9.30 2.64
CA ILE A 57 2.49 8.79 1.29
C ILE A 57 2.30 7.26 1.31
N TYR A 58 3.20 6.52 1.97
CA TYR A 58 3.07 5.06 2.10
C TYR A 58 1.80 4.65 2.85
N LEU A 59 1.51 5.30 3.98
CA LEU A 59 0.27 5.07 4.73
C LEU A 59 -0.97 5.34 3.85
N SER A 60 -0.95 6.40 3.04
CA SER A 60 -2.06 6.66 2.13
C SER A 60 -2.22 5.53 1.11
N GLN A 61 -1.16 5.21 0.35
CA GLN A 61 -1.23 4.26 -0.77
C GLN A 61 -1.51 2.82 -0.36
N TYR A 62 -0.90 2.38 0.73
CA TYR A 62 -0.87 0.96 1.09
C TYR A 62 -1.70 0.62 2.31
N TRP A 63 -2.37 1.61 2.92
CA TRP A 63 -3.24 1.39 4.07
C TRP A 63 -4.60 2.04 3.90
N THR A 64 -4.66 3.38 3.78
CA THR A 64 -5.93 4.12 3.83
C THR A 64 -6.71 4.08 2.51
N GLU A 65 -6.07 4.36 1.37
CA GLU A 65 -6.74 4.33 0.05
C GLU A 65 -7.29 2.97 -0.35
N PRO A 66 -6.59 1.83 -0.11
CA PRO A 66 -7.17 0.51 -0.35
C PRO A 66 -8.14 0.06 0.75
N LYS A 67 -8.41 0.94 1.74
CA LYS A 67 -9.30 0.72 2.88
C LYS A 67 -8.91 -0.44 3.80
N PHE A 68 -7.61 -0.72 3.91
CA PHE A 68 -7.12 -1.76 4.82
C PHE A 68 -7.25 -1.35 6.29
N ASP A 69 -7.36 -0.05 6.58
CA ASP A 69 -7.80 0.46 7.88
C ASP A 69 -9.16 -0.13 8.30
N ARG A 70 -10.11 -0.24 7.38
CA ARG A 70 -11.44 -0.84 7.63
C ARG A 70 -11.39 -2.34 7.85
N ILE A 71 -10.52 -3.03 7.11
CA ILE A 71 -10.27 -4.45 7.36
C ILE A 71 -9.62 -4.63 8.74
N ALA A 72 -8.75 -3.72 9.16
CA ALA A 72 -8.08 -3.81 10.46
C ALA A 72 -9.05 -3.64 11.65
N GLU A 73 -10.15 -2.91 11.49
CA GLU A 73 -11.24 -2.84 12.47
C GLU A 73 -11.87 -4.23 12.74
N LEU A 74 -11.86 -5.12 11.74
CA LEU A 74 -12.42 -6.48 11.82
C LEU A 74 -11.35 -7.54 12.13
N SER A 75 -10.22 -7.46 11.45
CA SER A 75 -9.12 -8.40 11.55
C SER A 75 -7.79 -7.69 11.26
N PRO A 76 -7.07 -7.26 12.31
CA PRO A 76 -5.77 -6.65 12.16
C PRO A 76 -4.77 -7.54 11.43
N VAL A 77 -4.82 -8.87 11.63
CA VAL A 77 -3.87 -9.80 11.01
C VAL A 77 -4.09 -9.87 9.50
N ILE A 78 -5.34 -9.92 9.03
CA ILE A 78 -5.65 -9.91 7.59
C ILE A 78 -5.22 -8.58 6.97
N ALA A 79 -5.51 -7.45 7.62
CA ALA A 79 -5.10 -6.15 7.11
C ALA A 79 -3.57 -6.01 6.97
N GLN A 80 -2.81 -6.59 7.90
CA GLN A 80 -1.34 -6.61 7.83
C GLN A 80 -0.84 -7.38 6.60
N GLU A 81 -1.38 -8.58 6.34
CA GLU A 81 -1.03 -9.39 5.17
C GLU A 81 -1.42 -8.72 3.85
N LEU A 82 -2.58 -8.06 3.81
CA LEU A 82 -3.01 -7.29 2.64
C LEU A 82 -2.05 -6.12 2.34
N CYS A 83 -1.60 -5.42 3.38
CA CYS A 83 -0.65 -4.32 3.25
C CYS A 83 0.70 -4.82 2.73
N ASP A 84 1.26 -5.87 3.34
CA ASP A 84 2.54 -6.45 2.92
C ASP A 84 2.50 -6.98 1.48
N THR A 85 1.45 -7.72 1.13
CA THR A 85 1.20 -8.17 -0.25
C THR A 85 1.03 -6.97 -1.18
N GLY A 86 0.29 -5.95 -0.74
CA GLY A 86 -0.01 -4.75 -1.51
C GLY A 86 1.23 -3.90 -1.82
N VAL A 87 2.22 -3.89 -0.95
CA VAL A 87 3.49 -3.18 -1.16
C VAL A 87 4.31 -3.85 -2.25
N ASN A 88 4.34 -5.19 -2.26
CA ASN A 88 5.10 -5.97 -3.23
C ASN A 88 4.39 -6.12 -4.59
N MET A 89 3.06 -6.24 -4.61
CA MET A 89 2.27 -6.61 -5.80
C MET A 89 1.22 -5.57 -6.22
N GLY A 90 1.01 -4.52 -5.42
CA GLY A 90 -0.07 -3.55 -5.58
C GLY A 90 -1.31 -3.89 -4.73
N PRO A 91 -1.93 -2.92 -4.02
CA PRO A 91 -3.05 -3.19 -3.12
C PRO A 91 -4.25 -3.87 -3.79
N ARG A 92 -4.53 -3.53 -5.06
CA ARG A 92 -5.65 -4.12 -5.81
C ARG A 92 -5.47 -5.63 -6.01
N VAL A 93 -4.24 -6.11 -6.17
CA VAL A 93 -3.95 -7.55 -6.30
C VAL A 93 -4.25 -8.25 -4.98
N ALA A 94 -3.78 -7.71 -3.85
CA ALA A 94 -4.06 -8.24 -2.52
C ALA A 94 -5.58 -8.33 -2.23
N SER A 95 -6.31 -7.25 -2.48
CA SER A 95 -7.77 -7.20 -2.32
C SER A 95 -8.49 -8.23 -3.21
N THR A 96 -8.03 -8.41 -4.45
CA THR A 96 -8.61 -9.39 -5.39
C THR A 96 -8.45 -10.81 -4.86
N PHE A 97 -7.30 -11.16 -4.26
CA PHE A 97 -7.11 -12.46 -3.63
C PHE A 97 -8.04 -12.68 -2.46
N LEU A 98 -8.20 -11.68 -1.58
CA LEU A 98 -9.13 -11.76 -0.46
C LEU A 98 -10.57 -12.00 -0.92
N GLN A 99 -11.05 -11.22 -1.89
CA GLN A 99 -12.40 -11.36 -2.43
C GLN A 99 -12.65 -12.78 -2.99
N ARG A 100 -11.67 -13.33 -3.73
CA ARG A 100 -11.75 -14.71 -4.26
C ARG A 100 -11.83 -15.75 -3.16
N TRP A 101 -11.02 -15.62 -2.10
CA TRP A 101 -11.04 -16.55 -0.97
C TRP A 101 -12.34 -16.46 -0.17
N LEU A 102 -12.85 -15.25 0.07
CA LEU A 102 -14.13 -15.07 0.76
C LEU A 102 -15.28 -15.72 -0.02
N SER A 103 -15.34 -15.58 -1.34
CA SER A 103 -16.33 -16.28 -2.16
C SER A 103 -16.16 -17.80 -2.10
N ALA A 104 -14.94 -18.31 -2.21
CA ALA A 104 -14.70 -19.76 -2.12
C ALA A 104 -15.11 -20.36 -0.76
N LEU A 105 -15.06 -19.58 0.31
CA LEU A 105 -15.35 -19.99 1.69
C LEU A 105 -16.78 -19.64 2.15
N ASN A 106 -17.64 -19.08 1.29
CA ASN A 106 -18.99 -18.63 1.65
C ASN A 106 -20.04 -19.76 1.79
N MET A 107 -19.59 -21.02 1.79
CA MET A 107 -20.44 -22.22 1.83
C MET A 107 -21.48 -22.27 0.70
N GLN A 108 -21.05 -22.07 -0.55
CA GLN A 108 -21.93 -22.04 -1.73
C GLN A 108 -23.03 -20.99 -1.60
N GLY A 109 -22.67 -19.78 -1.15
CA GLY A 109 -23.57 -18.65 -1.01
C GLY A 109 -24.44 -18.66 0.25
N LYS A 110 -24.31 -19.66 1.14
CA LYS A 110 -25.12 -19.73 2.38
C LYS A 110 -24.78 -18.63 3.38
N LEU A 111 -23.52 -18.23 3.48
CA LEU A 111 -23.08 -17.17 4.40
C LEU A 111 -23.31 -15.78 3.79
N TYR A 112 -22.94 -15.60 2.53
CA TYR A 112 -23.11 -14.38 1.75
C TYR A 112 -22.92 -14.69 0.25
N PRO A 113 -23.48 -13.90 -0.69
CA PRO A 113 -23.29 -14.09 -2.12
C PRO A 113 -21.83 -13.98 -2.55
N ASP A 114 -21.49 -14.50 -3.73
CA ASP A 114 -20.15 -14.34 -4.30
C ASP A 114 -19.79 -12.86 -4.48
N LEU A 115 -18.59 -12.51 -4.02
CA LEU A 115 -18.02 -11.19 -4.24
C LEU A 115 -17.49 -11.08 -5.67
N LYS A 116 -17.63 -9.89 -6.26
CA LYS A 116 -16.95 -9.54 -7.50
C LYS A 116 -15.46 -9.30 -7.19
N PRO A 117 -14.52 -10.02 -7.83
CA PRO A 117 -13.10 -9.87 -7.57
C PRO A 117 -12.51 -8.66 -8.31
N ASP A 118 -12.96 -7.45 -7.97
CA ASP A 118 -12.54 -6.19 -8.60
C ASP A 118 -11.44 -5.44 -7.82
N GLY A 119 -10.96 -6.01 -6.72
CA GLY A 119 -9.88 -5.49 -5.90
C GLY A 119 -10.19 -4.17 -5.19
N ALA A 120 -11.45 -3.73 -5.18
CA ALA A 120 -11.91 -2.62 -4.36
C ALA A 120 -12.54 -3.18 -3.07
N ILE A 121 -12.05 -2.71 -1.92
CA ILE A 121 -12.68 -2.98 -0.62
C ILE A 121 -13.91 -2.11 -0.44
#